data_AF-A0A7R9M0X4-F1
#
_entry.id   AF-A0A7R9M0X4-F1
#
_cell.length_a   1.000
_cell.length_b   1.000
_cell.length_c   1.000
_cell.angle_alpha   90.00
_cell.angle_beta   90.00
_cell.angle_gamma   90.00
#
_symmetry.space_group_name_H-M   'P 1'
#
loop_
_entity.id
_entity.type
_entity.pdbx_description
1 polymer ?
#
loop_
_entity_poly.entity_id
_entity_poly.type
_entity_poly.pdbx_seq_one_letter_code
_entity_poly.pdbx_strand_id
1 'polypeptide(L)'
;MVLPNKVVVPLIDGLSMKSIRFAPPIGVMRLEVIEAKNLKKSDVGMLGLGKSDPYVRIIIGSQEFRSPVIYNTVNPKWNYICEAVVHHLHDQNVEIEVMDEDQ
;
A
#
# COMPACT_ATOMS: atom_id res chain seq x y z
N MET A 1 -42.02 -34.83 25.00
CA MET A 1 -40.95 -34.46 24.05
C MET A 1 -40.87 -32.94 24.03
N VAL A 2 -39.68 -32.34 24.21
CA VAL A 2 -39.53 -30.88 24.07
C VAL A 2 -38.51 -30.55 22.98
N LEU A 3 -38.91 -29.69 22.05
CA LEU A 3 -38.14 -29.13 20.95
C LEU A 3 -37.24 -27.97 21.46
N PRO A 4 -36.22 -27.56 20.69
CA PRO A 4 -34.81 -27.58 21.10
C PRO A 4 -34.33 -26.41 21.98
N ASN A 5 -33.27 -26.68 22.76
CA ASN A 5 -32.58 -25.80 23.72
C ASN A 5 -31.91 -24.54 23.13
N LYS A 6 -32.09 -24.22 21.84
CA LYS A 6 -31.45 -23.06 21.21
C LYS A 6 -32.29 -22.52 20.05
N VAL A 7 -32.73 -21.27 20.21
CA VAL A 7 -33.30 -20.46 19.13
C VAL A 7 -32.18 -19.58 18.58
N VAL A 8 -31.90 -19.69 17.28
CA VAL A 8 -30.99 -18.79 16.57
C VAL A 8 -31.84 -17.79 15.82
N VAL A 9 -31.87 -16.56 16.31
CA VAL A 9 -32.53 -15.44 15.62
C VAL A 9 -31.45 -14.70 14.82
N PRO A 10 -31.43 -14.80 13.48
CA PRO A 10 -30.49 -14.04 12.68
C PRO A 10 -30.79 -12.54 12.82
N LEU A 11 -29.76 -11.75 13.09
CA LEU A 11 -29.90 -10.28 13.19
C LEU A 11 -29.95 -9.59 11.82
N ILE A 12 -29.46 -10.28 10.78
CA ILE A 12 -29.43 -9.79 9.40
C ILE A 12 -29.76 -10.97 8.49
N ASP A 13 -30.82 -10.83 7.70
CA ASP A 13 -31.23 -11.84 6.72
C ASP A 13 -30.33 -11.79 5.48
N GLY A 14 -29.96 -12.98 4.97
CA GLY A 14 -29.24 -13.11 3.69
C GLY A 14 -27.71 -12.96 3.73
N LEU A 15 -27.09 -12.66 4.89
CA LEU A 15 -25.63 -12.66 5.01
C LEU A 15 -25.09 -14.05 5.36
N SER A 16 -24.19 -14.56 4.52
CA SER A 16 -23.44 -15.79 4.82
C SER A 16 -22.36 -15.49 5.87
N MET A 17 -22.41 -16.21 7.00
CA MET A 17 -21.36 -16.16 8.04
C MET A 17 -19.95 -16.43 7.50
N LYS A 18 -19.83 -17.09 6.35
CA LYS A 18 -18.54 -17.30 5.68
C LYS A 18 -17.97 -16.00 5.13
N SER A 19 -18.80 -15.14 4.52
CA SER A 19 -18.37 -13.84 3.98
C SER A 19 -17.93 -12.88 5.10
N ILE A 20 -18.62 -12.92 6.24
CA ILE A 20 -18.27 -12.11 7.42
C ILE A 20 -16.94 -12.55 8.04
N ARG A 21 -16.68 -13.87 8.09
CA ARG A 21 -15.43 -14.40 8.66
C ARG A 21 -14.26 -14.36 7.68
N PHE A 22 -14.55 -14.47 6.39
CA PHE A 22 -13.58 -14.55 5.30
C PHE A 22 -14.14 -13.77 4.11
N ALA A 23 -13.86 -12.48 4.07
CA ALA A 23 -14.18 -11.65 2.93
C ALA A 23 -13.24 -12.02 1.77
N PRO A 24 -13.73 -12.61 0.67
CA PRO A 24 -12.87 -12.90 -0.47
C PRO A 24 -12.33 -11.59 -1.04
N PRO A 25 -11.07 -11.56 -1.50
CA PRO A 25 -10.56 -10.39 -2.20
C PRO A 25 -11.29 -10.21 -3.53
N ILE A 26 -11.47 -8.96 -3.95
CA ILE A 26 -11.99 -8.61 -5.27
C ILE A 26 -10.93 -8.93 -6.34
N GLY A 27 -9.65 -8.73 -6.00
CA GLY A 27 -8.53 -9.04 -6.86
C GLY A 27 -7.18 -8.70 -6.24
N VAL A 28 -6.13 -8.79 -7.05
CA VAL A 28 -4.76 -8.38 -6.72
C VAL A 28 -4.35 -7.25 -7.65
N MET A 29 -3.84 -6.16 -7.08
CA MET A 29 -3.27 -5.05 -7.82
C MET A 29 -1.75 -5.17 -7.80
N ARG A 30 -1.14 -5.25 -8.98
CA ARG A 30 0.32 -5.19 -9.15
C ARG A 30 0.71 -3.76 -9.51
N LEU A 31 1.66 -3.20 -8.77
CA LEU A 31 2.19 -1.86 -8.99
C LEU A 31 3.68 -1.94 -9.30
N GLU A 32 4.07 -1.32 -10.41
CA GLU A 32 5.46 -1.26 -10.87
C GLU A 32 5.96 0.19 -10.80
N VAL A 33 6.90 0.43 -9.89
CA VAL A 33 7.60 1.70 -9.73
C VAL A 33 8.88 1.66 -10.55
N ILE A 34 8.86 2.33 -11.70
CA ILE A 34 9.96 2.28 -12.67
C ILE A 34 11.04 3.31 -12.29
N GLU A 35 10.74 4.60 -12.42
CA GLU A 35 11.70 5.69 -12.25
C GLU A 35 11.02 7.00 -11.86
N ALA A 36 11.80 7.92 -11.29
CA ALA A 36 11.44 9.34 -11.15
C ALA A 36 12.51 10.21 -11.80
N LYS A 37 12.14 11.45 -12.16
CA LYS A 37 13.04 12.41 -12.82
C LYS A 37 12.94 13.77 -12.17
N ASN A 38 14.08 14.46 -12.10
CA ASN A 38 14.20 15.83 -11.60
C ASN A 38 13.59 16.02 -10.21
N LEU A 39 13.83 15.08 -9.29
CA LEU A 39 13.44 15.23 -7.89
C LEU A 39 14.08 16.49 -7.29
N LYS A 40 13.34 17.13 -6.38
CA LYS A 40 13.85 18.28 -5.63
C LYS A 40 15.04 17.80 -4.79
N LYS A 41 16.16 18.54 -4.84
CA LYS A 41 17.28 18.28 -3.94
C LYS A 41 16.88 18.61 -2.52
N SER A 42 16.77 17.60 -1.67
CA SER A 42 16.57 17.74 -0.23
C SER A 42 17.85 18.24 0.44
N ASP A 43 19.00 17.81 -0.10
CA ASP A 43 20.29 17.89 0.56
C ASP A 43 21.15 19.05 0.00
N VAL A 44 20.77 20.29 0.33
CA VAL A 44 21.53 21.49 -0.06
C VAL A 44 22.57 21.80 1.02
N GLY A 45 23.63 20.99 1.09
CA GLY A 45 24.82 21.34 1.89
C GLY A 45 25.46 22.65 1.40
N MET A 46 26.19 23.34 2.28
CA MET A 46 26.82 24.67 2.13
C MET A 46 27.68 24.89 0.85
N LEU A 47 27.99 23.83 0.09
CA LEU A 47 28.73 23.85 -1.19
C LEU A 47 27.92 23.39 -2.41
N GLY A 48 26.60 23.16 -2.29
CA GLY A 48 25.71 22.82 -3.42
C GLY A 48 25.87 21.40 -3.99
N LEU A 49 26.59 20.51 -3.30
CA LEU A 49 27.01 19.18 -3.79
C LEU A 49 26.23 17.99 -3.21
N GLY A 50 25.32 18.19 -2.24
CA GLY A 50 24.49 17.10 -1.73
C GLY A 50 23.46 16.65 -2.78
N LYS A 51 23.26 15.34 -2.90
CA LYS A 51 22.20 14.76 -3.71
C LYS A 51 21.38 13.83 -2.82
N SER A 52 20.09 13.78 -3.09
CA SER A 52 19.11 12.97 -2.37
C SER A 52 19.36 11.46 -2.51
N ASP A 53 18.89 10.72 -1.51
CA ASP A 53 18.84 9.26 -1.45
C ASP A 53 17.37 8.79 -1.52
N PRO A 54 16.70 8.92 -2.68
CA PRO A 54 15.27 8.71 -2.78
C PRO A 54 14.84 7.24 -2.71
N TYR A 55 13.75 6.98 -1.97
CA TYR A 55 12.96 5.75 -1.99
C TYR A 55 11.46 6.06 -2.16
N VAL A 56 10.67 5.06 -2.53
CA VAL A 56 9.22 5.17 -2.69
C VAL A 56 8.51 4.39 -1.59
N ARG A 57 7.59 5.06 -0.90
CA ARG A 57 6.66 4.48 0.05
C ARG A 57 5.28 4.38 -0.61
N ILE A 58 4.66 3.22 -0.53
CA ILE A 58 3.38 2.92 -1.19
C ILE A 58 2.42 2.38 -0.14
N ILE A 59 1.26 3.02 0.01
CA ILE A 59 0.20 2.55 0.90
C ILE A 59 -1.04 2.21 0.07
N ILE A 60 -1.56 1.00 0.25
CA ILE A 60 -2.76 0.50 -0.43
C ILE A 60 -3.69 -0.08 0.64
N GLY A 61 -4.62 0.75 1.13
CA GLY A 61 -5.43 0.39 2.29
C GLY A 61 -4.57 0.21 3.54
N SER A 62 -4.53 -1.01 4.09
CA SER A 62 -3.69 -1.36 5.25
C SER A 62 -2.32 -1.97 4.89
N GLN A 63 -2.01 -2.09 3.60
CA GLN A 63 -0.74 -2.65 3.12
C GLN A 63 0.25 -1.53 2.81
N GLU A 64 1.45 -1.62 3.37
CA GLU A 64 2.54 -0.68 3.13
C GLU A 64 3.73 -1.39 2.47
N PHE A 65 4.29 -0.76 1.43
CA PHE A 65 5.45 -1.24 0.71
C PHE A 65 6.50 -0.14 0.62
N ARG A 66 7.77 -0.54 0.62
CA ARG A 66 8.92 0.37 0.50
C ARG A 66 9.87 -0.14 -0.57
N SER A 67 10.24 0.71 -1.52
CA SER A 67 11.26 0.39 -2.52
C SER A 67 12.66 0.44 -1.89
N PRO A 68 13.68 -0.14 -2.55
CA PRO A 68 15.08 0.15 -2.24
C PRO A 68 15.37 1.66 -2.35
N VAL A 69 16.37 2.10 -1.61
CA VAL A 69 16.94 3.45 -1.70
C VAL A 69 17.90 3.49 -2.88
N ILE A 70 17.84 4.55 -3.69
CA ILE A 70 18.83 4.80 -4.73
C ILE A 70 19.68 5.99 -4.31
N TYR A 71 20.95 5.74 -4.03
CA TYR A 71 21.83 6.76 -3.49
C TYR A 71 22.23 7.84 -4.49
N ASN A 72 22.36 9.07 -4.00
CA ASN A 72 23.04 10.19 -4.60
C ASN A 72 22.51 10.54 -6.00
N THR A 73 21.18 10.62 -6.15
CA THR A 73 20.52 10.91 -7.43
C THR A 73 19.18 11.64 -7.28
N VAL A 74 18.88 12.50 -8.26
CA VAL A 74 17.56 13.12 -8.45
C VAL A 74 16.76 12.47 -9.58
N ASN A 75 17.34 11.42 -10.21
CA ASN A 75 16.73 10.64 -11.27
C ASN A 75 16.81 9.14 -10.94
N PRO A 76 16.19 8.67 -9.84
CA PRO A 76 16.28 7.29 -9.43
C PRO A 76 15.53 6.35 -10.39
N LYS A 77 16.05 5.14 -10.54
CA LYS A 77 15.38 4.01 -11.20
C LYS A 77 15.27 2.87 -10.20
N TRP A 78 14.06 2.56 -9.79
CA TRP A 78 13.81 1.51 -8.81
C TRP A 78 13.53 0.16 -9.47
N ASN A 79 12.77 0.15 -10.57
CA ASN A 79 12.24 -1.08 -11.18
C ASN A 79 11.65 -2.04 -10.12
N TYR A 80 10.90 -1.47 -9.18
CA TYR A 80 10.37 -2.17 -8.02
C TYR A 80 8.93 -2.57 -8.28
N ILE A 81 8.58 -3.82 -7.97
CA ILE A 81 7.23 -4.36 -8.13
C ILE A 81 6.70 -4.76 -6.77
N CYS A 82 5.47 -4.34 -6.46
CA CYS A 82 4.72 -4.85 -5.33
C CYS A 82 3.31 -5.30 -5.75
N GLU A 83 2.70 -6.16 -4.93
CA GLU A 83 1.36 -6.70 -5.16
C GLU A 83 0.53 -6.53 -3.90
N ALA A 84 -0.66 -5.95 -4.04
CA ALA A 84 -1.58 -5.68 -2.95
C ALA A 84 -2.93 -6.36 -3.19
N VAL A 85 -3.47 -6.95 -2.13
CA VAL A 85 -4.81 -7.54 -2.15
C VAL A 85 -5.86 -6.44 -2.01
N VAL A 86 -6.86 -6.41 -2.88
CA VAL A 86 -7.93 -5.41 -2.88
C VAL A 86 -9.22 -6.04 -2.37
N HIS A 87 -9.76 -5.49 -1.28
CA HIS A 87 -11.01 -5.96 -0.68
C HIS A 87 -12.20 -5.05 -0.98
N HIS A 88 -11.97 -3.75 -1.20
CA HIS A 88 -13.02 -2.76 -1.46
C HIS A 88 -12.54 -1.74 -2.50
N LEU A 89 -13.30 -1.56 -3.59
CA LEU A 89 -12.89 -0.66 -4.70
C LEU A 89 -13.16 0.82 -4.44
N HIS A 90 -14.18 1.15 -3.64
CA HIS A 90 -14.68 2.53 -3.54
C HIS A 90 -13.93 3.37 -2.52
N ASP A 91 -13.37 2.75 -1.48
CA ASP A 91 -12.77 3.45 -0.33
C ASP A 91 -11.27 3.15 -0.14
N GLN A 92 -10.67 2.36 -1.04
CA GLN A 92 -9.25 1.98 -0.94
C GLN A 92 -8.41 2.88 -1.86
N ASN A 93 -7.80 3.90 -1.26
CA ASN A 93 -6.89 4.79 -1.96
C ASN A 93 -5.48 4.17 -2.08
N VAL A 94 -4.78 4.58 -3.13
CA VAL A 94 -3.36 4.29 -3.35
C VAL A 94 -2.60 5.57 -3.08
N GLU A 95 -1.76 5.55 -2.05
CA GLU A 95 -0.87 6.65 -1.71
C GLU A 95 0.56 6.28 -2.08
N ILE A 96 1.25 7.18 -2.78
CA ILE A 96 2.61 6.98 -3.25
C ILE A 96 3.40 8.23 -2.90
N GLU A 97 4.42 8.05 -2.07
CA GLU A 97 5.28 9.12 -1.59
C GLU A 97 6.72 8.82 -1.98
N VAL A 98 7.43 9.83 -2.49
CA VAL A 98 8.88 9.75 -2.69
C VAL A 98 9.53 10.46 -1.53
N MET A 99 10.35 9.74 -0.77
CA MET A 99 11.02 10.21 0.43
C MET A 99 12.54 10.13 0.26
N ASP A 100 13.28 10.86 1.07
CA ASP A 100 14.75 10.81 1.16
C ASP A 100 15.13 9.95 2.38
N GLU A 101 16.13 9.07 2.28
CA GLU A 101 16.53 8.19 3.40
C GLU A 101 17.01 8.97 4.62
N ASP A 102 17.69 10.09 4.38
CA ASP A 102 18.35 10.89 5.42
C ASP A 102 17.44 11.95 6.05
N GLN A 103 16.15 12.01 5.69
CA GLN A 103 15.23 13.09 6.09
C GLN A 103 14.07 12.63 6.98
#